data_AF-K1SN67-F1
#
_entry.id   AF-K1SN67-F1
#
_cell.length_a   1.000
_cell.length_b   1.000
_cell.length_c   1.000
_cell.angle_alpha   90.00
_cell.angle_beta   90.00
_cell.angle_gamma   90.00
#
_symmetry.space_group_name_H-M   'P 1'
#
loop_
_entity.id
_entity.type
_entity.pdbx_description
1 polymer ?
#
loop_
_entity_poly.entity_id
_entity_poly.type
_entity_poly.pdbx_seq_one_letter_code
_entity_poly.pdbx_strand_id
1 'polypeptide(L)' 'MDAAKIMWVLYEHPEVDFLDMAMRFMDIRKRVYTFPKMGEKAYFIAVPTSAGTGSEVTPFAVITDETTGTKISTCRL' A
#
# COMPACT_ATOMS: atom_id res chain seq x y z
N MET A 1 8.67 1.54 5.46
CA MET A 1 7.27 1.59 5.94
C MET A 1 6.33 1.19 4.81
N ASP A 2 6.44 1.83 3.64
CA ASP A 2 5.68 1.53 2.43
C ASP A 2 5.75 0.06 1.98
N ALA A 3 6.95 -0.53 1.99
CA ALA A 3 7.09 -1.96 1.68
C ALA A 3 6.39 -2.86 2.70
N ALA A 4 6.53 -2.55 4.00
CA ALA A 4 5.93 -3.35 5.08
C ALA A 4 4.39 -3.31 5.06
N LYS A 5 3.85 -2.15 4.70
CA LYS A 5 2.43 -1.93 4.42
C LYS A 5 1.90 -2.89 3.34
N ILE A 6 2.63 -3.04 2.24
CA ILE A 6 2.23 -3.91 1.13
C ILE A 6 2.43 -5.39 1.47
N MET A 7 3.51 -5.73 2.18
CA MET A 7 3.70 -7.07 2.74
C MET A 7 2.55 -7.46 3.68
N TRP A 8 2.04 -6.52 4.46
CA TRP A 8 0.91 -6.76 5.35
C TRP A 8 -0.37 -7.07 4.56
N VAL A 9 -0.67 -6.35 3.47
CA VAL A 9 -1.81 -6.66 2.59
C VAL A 9 -1.68 -8.04 1.96
N LEU A 10 -0.52 -8.36 1.39
CA LEU A 10 -0.28 -9.66 0.77
C LEU A 10 -0.35 -10.81 1.78
N TYR A 11 0.01 -10.54 3.05
CA TYR A 11 -0.10 -11.51 4.12
C TYR A 11 -1.55 -11.73 4.58
N GLU A 12 -2.33 -10.67 4.70
CA GLU A 12 -3.75 -10.75 5.06
C GLU A 12 -4.56 -11.39 3.93
N HIS A 13 -4.31 -10.97 2.69
CA HIS A 13 -5.06 -11.34 1.49
C HIS A 13 -4.11 -11.75 0.34
N PRO A 14 -3.65 -13.01 0.30
CA PRO A 14 -2.80 -13.51 -0.79
C PRO A 14 -3.51 -13.53 -2.15
N GLU A 15 -4.84 -13.42 -2.18
CA GLU A 15 -5.66 -13.31 -3.38
C GLU A 15 -5.61 -11.95 -4.09
N VAL A 16 -5.02 -10.93 -3.46
CA VAL A 16 -4.94 -9.57 -4.02
C VAL A 16 -3.73 -9.45 -4.95
N ASP A 17 -3.99 -9.04 -6.20
CA ASP A 17 -2.92 -8.75 -7.16
C ASP A 17 -2.37 -7.33 -6.96
N PHE A 18 -1.04 -7.22 -6.95
CA PHE A 18 -0.30 -5.97 -6.81
C PHE A 18 -0.60 -4.99 -7.95
N LEU A 19 -0.73 -5.49 -9.17
CA LEU A 19 -1.00 -4.68 -10.35
C LEU A 19 -2.39 -4.02 -10.31
N ASP A 20 -3.36 -4.70 -9.68
CA ASP A 20 -4.71 -4.17 -9.50
C ASP A 20 -4.74 -3.01 -8.48
N MET A 21 -3.91 -3.06 -7.44
CA MET A 21 -3.74 -1.95 -6.49
C MET A 21 -3.01 -0.75 -7.11
N ALA A 22 -2.10 -1.02 -8.05
CA ALA A 22 -1.27 -0.05 -8.74
C ALA A 22 -2.02 0.76 -9.82
N MET A 23 -2.74 0.07 -10.70
CA MET A 23 -3.33 0.66 -11.92
C MET A 23 -4.55 1.54 -11.64
N ARG A 24 -5.19 1.40 -10.48
CA ARG A 24 -6.46 2.08 -10.18
C ARG A 24 -6.30 3.54 -9.71
N PHE A 25 -5.07 4.08 -9.66
CA PHE A 25 -4.78 5.46 -9.25
C PHE A 25 -4.73 6.48 -10.40
N MET A 26 -5.52 6.28 -11.47
CA MET A 26 -5.61 7.29 -12.54
C MET A 26 -6.46 8.52 -12.12
N ASP A 27 -7.27 8.43 -11.05
CA ASP A 27 -8.11 9.53 -10.55
C ASP A 27 -8.34 9.45 -9.02
N ILE A 28 -7.89 10.47 -8.27
CA ILE A 28 -7.95 10.57 -6.78
C ILE A 28 -9.41 10.59 -6.28
N ARG A 29 -10.37 10.97 -7.12
CA ARG A 29 -11.80 11.04 -6.75
C ARG A 29 -12.56 9.74 -7.00
N LYS A 30 -12.03 8.84 -7.82
CA LYS A 30 -12.66 7.56 -8.11
C LYS A 30 -12.13 6.52 -7.14
N ARG A 31 -12.89 6.29 -6.07
CA ARG A 31 -12.65 5.23 -5.08
C ARG A 31 -13.02 3.86 -5.69
N VAL A 32 -12.20 3.34 -6.60
CA VAL A 32 -12.52 2.11 -7.37
C VAL A 32 -12.10 0.82 -6.66
N TYR A 33 -11.53 0.90 -5.44
CA TYR A 33 -11.17 -0.29 -4.67
C TYR A 33 -11.49 -0.10 -3.18
N THR A 34 -12.36 -0.97 -2.68
CA THR A 34 -12.61 -1.12 -1.25
C THR A 34 -11.62 -2.16 -0.76
N PHE A 35 -10.64 -1.75 0.04
CA PHE A 35 -9.73 -2.70 0.65
C PHE A 35 -10.52 -3.65 1.56
N PRO A 36 -10.20 -4.94 1.54
CA PRO A 36 -10.78 -5.88 2.48
C PRO A 36 -10.42 -5.50 3.92
N LYS A 37 -11.14 -6.08 4.87
CA LYS A 37 -10.99 -5.71 6.27
C LYS A 37 -9.62 -6.17 6.78
N MET A 38 -8.76 -5.19 7.06
CA MET A 38 -7.41 -5.42 7.58
C MET A 38 -7.39 -5.62 9.11
N GLY A 39 -6.38 -6.31 9.61
CA GLY A 39 -6.12 -6.54 11.03
C GLY A 39 -6.69 -7.84 11.59
N GLU A 40 -7.01 -8.81 10.74
CA GLU A 40 -7.51 -10.12 11.19
C GLU A 40 -6.38 -11.10 11.50
N LYS A 41 -5.25 -11.01 10.79
CA LYS A 41 -4.09 -11.91 10.99
C LYS A 41 -2.94 -11.23 11.71
N ALA A 42 -2.73 -9.94 11.49
CA ALA A 42 -1.62 -9.20 12.09
C ALA A 42 -1.96 -7.73 12.32
N TYR A 43 -1.37 -7.15 13.36
CA TYR A 43 -1.41 -5.70 13.59
C TYR A 43 -0.18 -5.04 12.97
N PHE A 44 -0.41 -3.98 12.20
CA PHE A 44 0.66 -3.16 11.66
C PHE A 44 1.03 -2.02 12.61
N ILE A 45 2.26 -2.04 13.12
CA ILE A 45 2.82 -0.97 13.95
C ILE A 45 4.00 -0.36 13.21
N ALA A 46 3.90 0.93 12.89
CA ALA A 46 4.97 1.67 12.23
C ALA A 46 5.70 2.56 13.23
N VAL A 47 7.00 2.35 13.41
CA VAL A 47 7.86 3.21 14.22
C VAL A 47 8.72 4.07 13.28
N PRO A 48 8.40 5.35 13.09
CA PRO A 48 9.18 6.21 12.21
C PRO A 48 10.52 6.56 12.85
N THR A 49 11.61 6.40 12.10
CA THR A 49 12.97 6.79 12.52
C THR A 49 13.43 8.10 11.88
N SER A 50 12.64 8.65 10.96
CA SER A 50 12.91 9.90 10.23
C SER A 50 11.79 10.91 10.46
N ALA A 51 12.15 12.19 10.62
CA ALA A 51 11.21 13.31 10.80
C ALA A 51 10.63 13.84 9.46
N GLY A 52 10.44 12.97 8.45
CA GLY A 52 9.98 13.39 7.13
C GLY A 52 9.73 12.28 6.13
N THR A 53 8.50 11.75 6.16
CA THR A 53 7.72 11.15 5.03
C THR A 53 6.23 11.10 5.38
N GLY A 54 5.87 11.04 6.66
CA GLY A 54 4.47 10.97 7.12
C GLY A 54 3.77 9.66 6.75
N SER A 55 4.53 8.63 6.39
CA SER A 55 3.99 7.32 5.98
C SER A 55 3.35 6.57 7.16
N GLU A 56 3.65 6.93 8.40
CA GLU A 56 3.05 6.34 9.60
C GLU A 56 1.55 6.60 9.70
N VAL A 57 1.07 7.75 9.21
CA VAL A 57 -0.32 8.21 9.33
C VAL A 57 -1.04 8.30 8.00
N THR A 58 -0.31 8.21 6.88
CA THR A 58 -0.92 8.19 5.56
C THR A 58 -1.09 6.75 5.08
N PRO A 59 -2.15 6.44 4.34
CA PRO A 59 -2.38 5.08 3.87
C PRO A 59 -1.77 4.88 2.47
N PHE A 60 -0.79 5.71 2.10
CA PHE A 60 -0.04 5.62 0.86
C PHE A 60 1.17 4.69 1.04
N ALA A 61 1.52 3.99 -0.03
CA ALA A 61 2.78 3.28 -0.13
C ALA A 61 3.30 3.40 -1.56
N VAL A 62 4.60 3.65 -1.71
CA VAL A 62 5.27 3.70 -3.00
C VAL A 62 6.17 2.48 -3.16
N ILE A 63 6.01 1.76 -4.26
CA ILE A 63 6.89 0.67 -4.69
C ILE A 63 7.40 0.96 -6.09
N THR A 64 8.60 0.49 -6.38
CA THR A 64 9.19 0.56 -7.72
C THR A 64 9.19 -0.85 -8.29
N ASP A 65 8.65 -1.01 -9.49
CA ASP A 65 8.82 -2.24 -10.26
C ASP A 65 10.21 -2.22 -10.90
N GLU A 66 11.03 -3.24 -10.61
CA GLU A 66 12.39 -3.34 -11.12
C GLU A 66 12.44 -3.62 -12.62
N THR A 67 11.40 -4.25 -13.18
CA THR A 67 11.38 -4.63 -14.60
C THR A 67 11.04 -3.46 -15.51
N THR A 68 10.11 -2.59 -15.10
CA THR A 68 9.68 -1.42 -15.86
C THR A 68 10.32 -0.12 -15.36
N GLY A 69 11.00 -0.13 -14.22
CA GLY A 69 11.56 1.06 -13.56
C GLY A 69 10.52 2.08 -13.11
N THR A 70 9.23 1.72 -13.18
CA THR A 70 8.13 2.64 -12.94
C THR A 70 7.80 2.67 -11.45
N LYS A 71 7.69 3.88 -10.90
CA LYS A 71 7.23 4.09 -9.53
C LYS A 71 5.70 4.06 -9.49
N ILE A 72 5.19 3.17 -8.66
CA ILE A 72 3.78 2.93 -8.46
C ILE A 72 3.41 3.35 -7.05
N SER A 73 2.41 4.22 -6.93
CA SER A 73 1.84 4.64 -5.65
C SER A 73 0.49 3.98 -5.41
N THR A 74 0.35 3.22 -4.33
CA THR A 74 -0.93 2.67 -3.88
C THR A 74 -1.63 3.66 -2.94
N CYS A 75 -2.96 3.77 -3.03
CA CYS A 75 -3.75 4.64 -2.17
C CYS A 75 -4.72 3.81 -1.30
N ARG A 76 -4.59 4.02 0.01
CA ARG A 76 -5.53 3.63 1.07
C ARG A 76 -5.48 2.18 1.57
N LEU A 77 -4.42 1.81 2.29
CA LEU A 77 -4.46 0.67 3.23
C LEU A 77 -5.35 0.93 4.46
#